data_AF-A0A6B3FVF8-F1
#
_entry.id   AF-A0A6B3FVF8-F1
#
_cell.length_a   1.000
_cell.length_b   1.000
_cell.length_c   1.000
_cell.angle_alpha   90.00
_cell.angle_beta   90.00
_cell.angle_gamma   90.00
#
_symmetry.space_group_name_H-M   'P 1'
#
loop_
_entity.id
_entity.type
_entity.pdbx_description
1 polymer ?
#
loop_
_entity_poly.entity_id
_entity_poly.type
_entity_poly.pdbx_seq_one_letter_code
_entity_poly.pdbx_strand_id
1 'polypeptide(L)'
;SVELARGAADAARRAGPGRETWVAASVGPYGAMLADGSEYRGRYGLSVGELERFHRPRVAALAAAGPDALALETVPDLDEAEALVRVAEETGL
;
A
#
# COMPACT_ATOMS: atom_id res chain seq x y z
N SER A 1 0.83 7.09 -9.03
CA SER A 1 2.14 7.53 -8.52
C SER A 1 3.24 6.49 -8.75
N VAL A 2 2.93 5.19 -8.85
CA VAL A 2 3.93 4.13 -9.14
C VAL A 2 4.71 4.41 -10.43
N GLU A 3 4.05 4.79 -11.51
CA GLU A 3 4.71 5.12 -12.79
C GLU A 3 5.75 6.26 -12.66
N LEU A 4 5.41 7.32 -11.92
CA LEU A 4 6.34 8.42 -11.66
C LEU A 4 7.56 7.95 -10.84
N ALA A 5 7.31 7.12 -9.81
CA ALA A 5 8.37 6.54 -9.00
C ALA A 5 9.28 5.59 -9.80
N ARG A 6 8.71 4.83 -10.74
CA ARG A 6 9.47 4.00 -11.70
C ARG A 6 10.35 4.84 -12.61
N GLY A 7 9.80 5.92 -13.18
CA GLY A 7 10.57 6.86 -13.99
C GLY A 7 11.75 7.47 -13.23
N ALA A 8 11.55 7.82 -11.96
CA ALA A 8 12.60 8.32 -11.08
C ALA A 8 13.66 7.24 -10.75
N ALA A 9 13.23 6.01 -10.45
CA ALA A 9 14.12 4.89 -10.20
C ALA A 9 15.01 4.59 -11.42
N ASP A 10 14.45 4.61 -12.62
CA ASP A 10 15.21 4.39 -13.85
C ASP A 10 16.21 5.51 -14.14
N ALA A 11 15.84 6.77 -13.88
CA ALA A 11 16.77 7.88 -13.97
C ALA A 11 17.94 7.74 -12.98
N ALA A 12 17.66 7.32 -11.74
CA ALA A 12 18.68 7.09 -10.72
C ALA A 12 19.64 5.95 -11.11
N ARG A 13 19.12 4.83 -11.63
CA ARG A 13 19.93 3.70 -12.11
C ARG A 13 20.85 4.07 -13.28
N ARG A 14 20.38 4.95 -14.20
CA ARG A 14 21.21 5.46 -15.31
C ARG A 14 22.32 6.39 -14.82
N ALA A 15 22.06 7.20 -13.80
CA ALA A 15 23.04 8.13 -13.24
C ALA A 15 24.12 7.43 -12.39
N GLY A 16 23.80 6.30 -11.77
CA GLY A 16 24.72 5.50 -10.97
C GLY A 16 24.56 4.00 -11.24
N PRO A 17 25.20 3.47 -12.29
CA PRO A 17 25.16 2.05 -12.61
C PRO A 17 25.60 1.21 -11.42
N GLY A 18 24.78 0.21 -11.04
CA GLY A 18 25.04 -0.67 -9.90
C GLY A 18 24.31 -0.30 -8.60
N ARG A 19 23.58 0.82 -8.55
CA ARG A 19 22.71 1.14 -7.42
C ARG A 19 21.38 0.42 -7.54
N GLU A 20 21.12 -0.53 -6.65
CA GLU A 20 19.81 -1.15 -6.51
C GLU A 20 18.78 -0.12 -6.04
N THR A 21 17.60 -0.10 -6.66
CA THR A 21 16.54 0.86 -6.34
C THR A 21 15.20 0.15 -6.46
N TRP A 22 14.37 0.28 -5.43
CA TRP A 22 13.08 -0.37 -5.33
C TRP A 22 11.98 0.69 -5.31
N VAL A 23 10.81 0.36 -5.84
CA VAL A 23 9.60 1.17 -5.80
C VAL A 23 8.57 0.42 -4.95
N ALA A 24 8.31 0.92 -3.75
CA ALA A 24 7.22 0.41 -2.92
C ALA A 24 5.96 1.27 -3.11
N ALA A 25 4.83 0.65 -3.39
CA ALA A 25 3.55 1.34 -3.46
C ALA A 25 2.92 1.45 -2.07
N SER A 26 2.75 2.68 -1.59
CA SER A 26 2.12 2.97 -0.29
C SER A 26 0.64 2.57 -0.26
N VAL A 27 0.26 1.85 0.80
CA VAL A 27 -1.11 1.50 1.15
C VAL A 27 -1.34 1.89 2.61
N GLY A 28 -1.88 3.09 2.83
CA GLY A 28 -2.22 3.59 4.16
C GLY A 28 -3.52 3.02 4.73
N PRO A 29 -3.82 3.26 6.01
CA PRO A 29 -5.00 2.71 6.69
C PRO A 29 -6.30 3.38 6.20
N TYR A 30 -7.42 2.75 6.54
CA TYR A 30 -8.77 3.27 6.39
C TYR A 30 -8.94 4.57 7.19
N GLY A 31 -8.36 4.64 8.39
CA GLY A 31 -8.45 5.84 9.23
C GLY A 31 -7.91 7.10 8.56
N ALA A 32 -6.91 6.98 7.69
CA ALA A 32 -6.39 8.13 6.94
C ALA A 32 -7.41 8.67 5.92
N MET A 33 -8.34 7.84 5.43
CA MET A 33 -9.45 8.27 4.57
C MET A 33 -10.50 9.05 5.35
N LEU A 34 -10.71 8.73 6.64
CA LEU A 34 -11.68 9.42 7.49
C LEU A 34 -11.26 10.87 7.82
N ALA A 35 -9.97 11.19 7.69
CA ALA A 35 -9.41 12.52 7.92
C ALA A 35 -9.72 13.10 9.32
N ASP A 36 -9.81 12.23 10.33
CA ASP A 36 -10.16 12.55 11.71
C ASP A 36 -9.05 12.16 12.73
N GLY A 37 -7.90 11.70 12.24
CA GLY A 37 -6.79 11.24 13.07
C GLY A 37 -6.95 9.79 13.55
N SER A 38 -7.96 9.06 13.07
CA SER A 38 -8.17 7.66 13.44
C SER A 38 -7.10 6.72 12.88
N GLU A 39 -6.24 7.17 11.95
CA GLU A 39 -5.00 6.48 11.57
C GLU A 39 -4.03 6.25 12.74
N TYR A 40 -4.22 6.92 13.89
CA TYR A 40 -3.44 6.71 15.11
C TYR A 40 -4.20 5.96 16.22
N ARG A 41 -5.48 5.61 16.00
CA ARG A 41 -6.37 5.02 17.02
C ARG A 41 -6.96 3.67 16.61
N GLY A 42 -7.25 3.49 15.33
CA GLY A 42 -7.95 2.31 14.82
C GLY A 42 -9.39 2.18 15.31
N ARG A 43 -9.90 0.95 15.30
CA ARG A 43 -11.22 0.56 15.84
C ARG A 43 -12.39 1.32 15.17
N TYR A 44 -12.42 1.26 13.85
CA TYR A 44 -13.40 1.97 13.01
C TYR A 44 -14.84 1.45 13.10
N GLY A 45 -15.08 0.35 13.83
CA GLY A 45 -16.38 -0.32 13.88
C GLY A 45 -16.70 -1.13 12.61
N LEU A 46 -15.68 -1.44 11.80
CA LEU A 46 -15.78 -2.26 10.60
C LEU A 46 -15.27 -3.68 10.87
N SER A 47 -15.88 -4.65 10.20
CA SER A 47 -15.36 -6.01 10.13
C SER A 47 -14.15 -6.11 9.19
N VAL A 48 -13.33 -7.15 9.37
CA VAL A 48 -12.22 -7.48 8.46
C VAL A 48 -12.70 -7.53 7.00
N GLY A 49 -13.84 -8.16 6.71
CA GLY A 49 -14.38 -8.24 5.36
C GLY A 49 -14.83 -6.90 4.76
N GLU A 50 -15.22 -5.92 5.58
CA GLU A 50 -15.48 -4.55 5.12
C GLU A 50 -14.20 -3.82 4.78
N LEU A 51 -13.15 -4.00 5.59
CA LEU A 51 -11.83 -3.44 5.36
C LEU A 51 -11.17 -4.05 4.11
N GLU A 52 -11.33 -5.36 3.89
CA GLU A 52 -10.88 -6.03 2.65
C GLU A 52 -11.55 -5.40 1.42
N ARG A 53 -12.88 -5.22 1.45
CA ARG A 53 -13.62 -4.59 0.34
C ARG A 53 -13.16 -3.15 0.08
N PHE A 54 -12.82 -2.40 1.14
CA PHE A 54 -12.31 -1.05 1.01
C PHE A 54 -10.93 -1.01 0.35
N HIS A 55 -9.98 -1.85 0.77
CA HIS A 55 -8.59 -1.80 0.27
C HIS A 55 -8.41 -2.40 -1.12
N ARG A 56 -9.20 -3.43 -1.45
CA ARG A 56 -9.03 -4.24 -2.67
C ARG A 56 -8.92 -3.44 -3.98
N PRO A 57 -9.78 -2.45 -4.29
CA PRO A 57 -9.64 -1.71 -5.54
C PRO A 57 -8.31 -0.95 -5.65
N ARG A 58 -7.86 -0.33 -4.55
CA ARG A 58 -6.61 0.44 -4.53
C ARG A 58 -5.40 -0.48 -4.60
N VAL A 59 -5.38 -1.57 -3.84
CA VAL A 59 -4.28 -2.54 -3.86
C VAL A 59 -4.14 -3.18 -5.24
N ALA A 60 -5.24 -3.60 -5.86
CA ALA A 60 -5.22 -4.15 -7.22
C ALA A 60 -4.69 -3.13 -8.25
N ALA A 61 -5.11 -1.87 -8.16
CA ALA A 61 -4.62 -0.82 -9.06
C ALA A 61 -3.12 -0.52 -8.85
N LEU A 62 -2.66 -0.49 -7.61
CA LEU A 62 -1.24 -0.30 -7.30
C LEU A 62 -0.40 -1.47 -7.80
N ALA A 63 -0.83 -2.71 -7.57
CA ALA A 63 -0.12 -3.89 -8.05
C ALA A 63 -0.06 -3.94 -9.58
N ALA A 64 -1.16 -3.63 -10.27
CA ALA A 64 -1.21 -3.57 -11.73
C ALA A 64 -0.27 -2.51 -12.33
N ALA A 65 0.06 -1.45 -11.57
CA ALA A 65 1.05 -0.45 -11.98
C ALA A 65 2.52 -0.92 -11.81
N GLY A 66 2.72 -2.14 -11.30
CA GLY A 66 4.01 -2.83 -11.24
C GLY A 66 5.05 -2.21 -10.30
N PRO A 67 4.78 -2.00 -9.00
CA PRO A 67 5.81 -1.73 -8.00
C PRO A 67 6.66 -2.98 -7.73
N ASP A 68 7.76 -2.84 -6.99
CA ASP A 68 8.57 -3.97 -6.52
C ASP A 68 8.00 -4.57 -5.21
N ALA A 69 7.25 -3.78 -4.44
CA ALA A 69 6.61 -4.20 -3.20
C ALA A 69 5.38 -3.33 -2.88
N LEU A 70 4.52 -3.81 -1.99
CA LEU A 70 3.50 -3.01 -1.33
C LEU A 70 4.01 -2.59 0.06
N ALA A 71 3.86 -1.31 0.40
CA ALA A 71 4.11 -0.81 1.75
C ALA A 71 2.78 -0.65 2.49
N LEU A 72 2.37 -1.71 3.21
CA LEU A 72 1.22 -1.69 4.11
C LEU A 72 1.61 -0.89 5.36
N GLU A 73 1.23 0.38 5.42
CA GLU A 73 1.85 1.33 6.34
C GLU A 73 0.84 2.08 7.21
N THR A 74 1.32 2.53 8.38
CA THR A 74 0.54 3.34 9.34
C THR A 74 -0.74 2.65 9.81
N VAL A 75 -0.75 1.32 9.89
CA VAL A 75 -1.92 0.53 10.29
C VAL A 75 -2.03 0.52 11.82
N PRO A 76 -3.08 1.11 12.42
CA PRO A 76 -3.17 1.26 13.88
C PRO A 76 -3.80 0.08 14.61
N ASP A 77 -4.45 -0.86 13.90
CA ASP A 77 -5.11 -2.02 14.51
C ASP A 77 -4.96 -3.33 13.72
N LEU A 78 -5.20 -4.44 14.41
CA LEU A 78 -4.96 -5.79 13.88
C LEU A 78 -6.02 -6.23 12.88
N ASP A 79 -7.27 -5.77 13.02
CA ASP A 79 -8.35 -6.16 12.11
C ASP A 79 -8.07 -5.62 10.70
N GLU A 80 -7.56 -4.38 10.62
CA GLU A 80 -7.11 -3.81 9.35
C GLU A 80 -5.83 -4.46 8.83
N ALA A 81 -4.87 -4.78 9.71
CA ALA A 81 -3.64 -5.46 9.30
C ALA A 81 -3.96 -6.83 8.66
N GLU A 82 -4.89 -7.59 9.25
CA GLU A 82 -5.37 -8.85 8.69
C GLU A 82 -6.03 -8.66 7.33
N ALA A 83 -6.92 -7.68 7.20
CA ALA A 83 -7.57 -7.36 5.94
C ALA A 83 -6.57 -7.00 4.83
N LEU A 84 -5.56 -6.18 5.15
CA LEU A 84 -4.54 -5.75 4.21
C LEU A 84 -3.65 -6.89 3.74
N VAL A 85 -3.22 -7.79 4.65
CA VAL A 85 -2.41 -8.96 4.28
C VAL A 85 -3.18 -9.88 3.32
N ARG A 86 -4.44 -10.20 3.64
CA ARG A 86 -5.28 -11.04 2.78
C ARG A 86 -5.48 -10.45 1.39
N VAL A 87 -5.70 -9.14 1.31
CA VAL A 87 -5.84 -8.44 0.01
C VAL A 87 -4.50 -8.38 -0.73
N ALA A 88 -3.37 -8.22 -0.04
CA ALA A 88 -2.04 -8.18 -0.65
C ALA A 88 -1.68 -9.54 -1.27
N GLU A 89 -1.99 -10.66 -0.60
CA GLU A 89 -1.75 -12.03 -1.09
C GLU A 89 -2.43 -12.31 -2.44
N GLU A 90 -3.52 -11.62 -2.76
CA GLU A 90 -4.23 -11.76 -4.04
C GLU A 90 -3.47 -11.17 -5.24
N THR A 91 -2.45 -10.34 -4.98
CA THR A 91 -1.71 -9.61 -6.02
C THR A 91 -0.51 -10.38 -6.58
N GLY A 92 0.00 -11.36 -5.82
CA GLY A 92 1.22 -12.10 -6.17
C GLY A 92 2.52 -11.29 -6.06
N LEU A 93 2.47 -10.09 -5.46
CA LEU A 93 3.64 -9.31 -5.02
C LEU A 93 4.17 -9.80 -3.68
#